data_AF-A0A553AB46-F1
#
_entry.id   AF-A0A553AB46-F1
#
_cell.length_a   1.000
_cell.length_b   1.000
_cell.length_c   1.000
_cell.angle_alpha   90.00
_cell.angle_beta   90.00
_cell.angle_gamma   90.00
#
_symmetry.space_group_name_H-M   'P 1'
#
loop_
_entity.id
_entity.type
_entity.pdbx_description
1 polymer ?
#
loop_
_entity_poly.entity_id
_entity_poly.type
_entity_poly.pdbx_seq_one_letter_code
_entity_poly.pdbx_strand_id
1 'polypeptide(L)'
;MRRGRRRWATLGITAAATLAAGCGNAQESANSAALVPESALGDLLLSARDVQSMMNGAPLIPQPVDSGMDDNRNLLPNLNCLGVWHPGESAIYGGSDAGTWQAVRRQLLRAPGNDQWRSSVVQSVATYTSPDTARDFIAQSADRWAKCTNHTVNITLNDQRLPRWRSGDLDISPDHLRMPISRSAGAATSSCEHVISARANVVIDVLACAPGTLEVRQASQMADLIASHVPSAG
;
A
#
# COMPACT_ATOMS: atom_id res chain seq x y z
N MET A 1 52.40 -72.57 -25.99
CA MET A 1 51.67 -72.30 -24.72
C MET A 1 50.30 -71.69 -25.09
N ARG A 2 49.28 -72.47 -25.49
CA ARG A 2 48.26 -73.21 -24.71
C ARG A 2 47.59 -72.41 -23.58
N ARG A 3 46.31 -72.08 -23.81
CA ARG A 3 45.11 -72.06 -22.93
C ARG A 3 44.27 -70.83 -23.29
N GLY A 4 42.99 -70.89 -23.62
CA GLY A 4 42.01 -71.96 -23.62
C GLY A 4 40.63 -71.30 -23.51
N ARG A 5 39.80 -71.47 -24.54
CA ARG A 5 38.37 -71.09 -24.54
C ARG A 5 37.68 -71.67 -23.30
N ARG A 6 36.85 -70.86 -22.63
CA ARG A 6 35.75 -71.36 -21.79
C ARG A 6 34.45 -70.65 -22.18
N ARG A 7 33.59 -71.42 -22.84
CA ARG A 7 32.17 -71.15 -23.02
C ARG A 7 31.47 -71.42 -21.68
N TRP A 8 30.65 -70.49 -21.22
CA TRP A 8 29.64 -70.74 -20.20
C TRP A 8 28.32 -70.20 -20.75
N ALA A 9 27.38 -71.11 -20.94
CA ALA A 9 25.98 -70.83 -21.22
C ALA A 9 25.22 -71.22 -19.96
N THR A 10 24.38 -70.33 -19.43
CA THR A 10 23.21 -70.73 -18.64
C THR A 10 22.21 -69.58 -18.52
N LEU A 11 21.00 -69.91 -18.97
CA LEU A 11 19.66 -69.59 -18.45
C LEU A 11 19.28 -68.13 -18.17
N GLY A 12 18.24 -67.71 -18.92
CA GLY A 12 17.47 -66.52 -18.62
C GLY A 12 16.51 -66.70 -17.44
N ILE A 13 16.18 -65.57 -16.83
CA ILE A 13 14.95 -65.35 -16.07
C ILE A 13 14.44 -63.97 -16.51
N THR A 14 13.34 -63.98 -17.27
CA THR A 14 12.45 -62.84 -17.48
C THR A 14 11.77 -62.51 -16.15
N ALA A 15 12.01 -61.33 -15.60
CA ALA A 15 11.17 -60.73 -14.57
C ALA A 15 10.55 -59.45 -15.15
N ALA A 16 9.26 -59.54 -15.47
CA ALA A 16 8.37 -58.42 -15.72
C ALA A 16 7.80 -57.93 -14.38
N ALA A 17 7.57 -56.61 -14.29
CA ALA A 17 6.80 -55.83 -13.29
C ALA A 17 7.66 -54.69 -12.73
N THR A 18 7.25 -53.43 -12.63
CA THR A 18 5.98 -52.72 -12.90
C THR A 18 6.36 -51.24 -12.94
N LEU A 19 5.92 -50.49 -13.94
CA LEU A 19 6.01 -49.03 -13.97
C LEU A 19 5.07 -48.46 -12.90
N ALA A 20 5.59 -48.14 -11.72
CA ALA A 20 4.91 -47.24 -10.81
C ALA A 20 5.12 -45.81 -11.33
N ALA A 21 4.21 -45.37 -12.20
CA ALA A 21 3.98 -43.96 -12.47
C ALA A 21 3.47 -43.33 -11.17
N GLY A 22 4.40 -42.99 -10.27
CA GLY A 22 4.14 -42.11 -9.17
C GLY A 22 3.98 -40.71 -9.74
N CYS A 23 2.76 -40.34 -10.10
CA CYS A 23 2.35 -38.94 -10.13
C CYS A 23 2.51 -38.45 -8.69
N GLY A 24 3.73 -38.00 -8.35
CA GLY A 24 3.92 -37.12 -7.24
C GLY A 24 3.12 -35.88 -7.58
N ASN A 25 1.89 -35.82 -7.09
CA ASN A 25 1.24 -34.55 -6.83
C ASN A 25 2.20 -33.84 -5.88
N ALA A 26 3.06 -33.00 -6.45
CA ALA A 26 3.55 -31.84 -5.75
C ALA A 26 2.28 -31.08 -5.37
N GLN A 27 1.76 -31.41 -4.19
CA GLN A 27 0.82 -30.56 -3.50
C GLN A 27 1.65 -29.34 -3.14
N GLU A 28 1.69 -28.41 -4.10
CA GLU A 28 1.96 -27.02 -3.86
C GLU A 28 0.88 -26.63 -2.85
N SER A 29 1.24 -26.69 -1.56
CA SER A 29 0.51 -26.02 -0.50
C SER A 29 0.69 -24.53 -0.74
N ALA A 30 0.12 -24.02 -1.82
CA ALA A 30 -0.23 -22.64 -1.94
C ALA A 30 -1.31 -22.44 -0.88
N ASN A 31 -0.91 -21.96 0.30
CA ASN A 31 -1.81 -21.18 1.12
C ASN A 31 -2.25 -20.00 0.25
N SER A 32 -3.29 -20.20 -0.55
CA SER A 32 -3.94 -19.17 -1.31
C SER A 32 -4.57 -18.25 -0.28
N ALA A 33 -3.83 -17.20 0.10
CA ALA A 33 -4.36 -16.09 0.85
C ALA A 33 -5.71 -15.72 0.23
N ALA A 34 -6.78 -15.76 1.03
CA ALA A 34 -8.09 -15.37 0.53
C ALA A 34 -7.99 -13.93 0.03
N LEU A 35 -8.17 -13.73 -1.28
CA LEU A 35 -8.17 -12.41 -1.88
C LEU A 35 -9.36 -11.63 -1.33
N VAL A 36 -9.15 -10.35 -1.05
CA VAL A 36 -10.22 -9.43 -0.69
C VAL A 36 -10.99 -9.08 -1.96
N PRO A 37 -12.30 -9.38 -2.03
CA PRO A 37 -13.14 -8.98 -3.16
C PRO A 37 -13.49 -7.49 -3.09
N GLU A 38 -13.82 -6.90 -4.25
CA GLU A 38 -14.19 -5.48 -4.35
C GLU A 38 -15.35 -5.06 -3.43
N SER A 39 -16.28 -5.99 -3.18
CA SER A 39 -17.44 -5.73 -2.31
C SER A 39 -17.07 -5.54 -0.85
N ALA A 40 -15.88 -5.99 -0.42
CA ALA A 40 -15.43 -5.94 0.97
C ALA A 40 -14.56 -4.71 1.30
N LEU A 41 -14.09 -3.92 0.31
CA LEU A 41 -13.21 -2.77 0.60
C LEU A 41 -13.84 -1.75 1.54
N GLY A 42 -15.14 -1.52 1.41
CA GLY A 42 -15.84 -0.50 2.22
C GLY A 42 -15.75 -0.80 3.71
N ASP A 43 -15.78 -2.08 4.06
CA ASP A 43 -15.75 -2.55 5.46
C ASP A 43 -14.35 -2.50 6.08
N LEU A 44 -13.30 -2.29 5.26
CA LEU A 44 -11.93 -2.16 5.75
C LEU A 44 -11.64 -0.75 6.30
N LEU A 45 -12.33 0.27 5.80
CA LEU A 45 -12.13 1.64 6.26
C LEU A 45 -12.52 1.78 7.74
N LEU A 46 -11.72 2.55 8.48
CA LEU A 46 -12.01 2.86 9.88
C LEU A 46 -13.25 3.74 9.99
N SER A 47 -14.04 3.51 11.04
CA SER A 47 -15.16 4.38 11.35
C SER A 47 -14.68 5.79 11.70
N ALA A 48 -15.50 6.81 11.45
CA ALA A 48 -15.16 8.18 11.83
C ALA A 48 -14.87 8.33 13.33
N ARG A 49 -15.56 7.54 14.16
CA ARG A 49 -15.34 7.51 15.62
C ARG A 49 -13.95 7.00 15.97
N ASP A 50 -13.50 5.93 15.33
CA ASP A 50 -12.17 5.35 15.59
C ASP A 50 -11.08 6.31 15.12
N VAL A 51 -11.23 6.89 13.93
CA VAL A 51 -10.30 7.91 13.41
C VAL A 51 -10.21 9.11 14.37
N GLN A 52 -11.33 9.63 14.86
CA GLN A 52 -11.35 10.72 15.84
C GLN A 52 -10.65 10.33 17.15
N SER A 53 -10.91 9.12 17.66
CA SER A 53 -10.27 8.61 18.88
C SER A 53 -8.75 8.56 18.73
N MET A 54 -8.26 8.03 17.60
CA MET A 54 -6.81 7.94 17.31
C MET A 54 -6.18 9.30 17.09
N MET A 55 -6.94 10.27 16.56
CA MET A 55 -6.53 11.67 16.41
C MET A 55 -6.73 12.49 17.70
N ASN A 56 -6.64 11.86 18.87
CA ASN A 56 -6.74 12.48 20.19
C ASN A 56 -8.04 13.30 20.39
N GLY A 57 -9.15 12.84 19.82
CA GLY A 57 -10.45 13.51 19.92
C GLY A 57 -10.60 14.74 19.03
N ALA A 58 -9.74 14.92 18.01
CA ALA A 58 -9.91 15.99 17.04
C ALA A 58 -11.31 15.94 16.40
N PRO A 59 -12.01 17.09 16.25
CA PRO A 59 -13.39 17.12 15.78
C PRO A 59 -13.47 16.93 14.26
N LEU A 60 -13.09 15.77 13.75
CA LEU A 60 -13.04 15.48 12.32
C LEU A 60 -14.43 15.18 11.76
N ILE A 61 -14.84 15.91 10.73
CA ILE A 61 -16.09 15.69 10.00
C ILE A 61 -15.78 14.78 8.80
N PRO A 62 -16.37 13.58 8.72
CA PRO A 62 -16.20 12.69 7.58
C PRO A 62 -16.90 13.26 6.34
N GLN A 63 -16.20 13.22 5.21
CA GLN A 63 -16.81 13.35 3.89
C GLN A 63 -17.41 11.99 3.47
N PRO A 64 -18.28 11.97 2.45
CA PRO A 64 -18.75 10.71 1.86
C PRO A 64 -17.57 9.82 1.44
N VAL A 65 -17.73 8.51 1.60
CA VAL A 65 -16.79 7.53 1.01
C VAL A 65 -16.97 7.57 -0.50
N ASP A 66 -15.88 7.73 -1.23
CA ASP A 66 -15.86 7.69 -2.68
C ASP A 66 -15.25 6.39 -3.22
N SER A 67 -15.50 6.11 -4.49
CA SER A 67 -14.96 4.96 -5.22
C SER A 67 -14.04 5.38 -6.37
N GLY A 68 -13.44 6.56 -6.26
CA GLY A 68 -12.59 7.15 -7.28
C GLY A 68 -11.24 7.53 -6.72
N MET A 69 -10.25 7.62 -7.60
CA MET A 69 -8.96 8.23 -7.27
C MET A 69 -9.01 9.72 -7.57
N ASP A 70 -8.22 10.51 -6.84
CA ASP A 70 -8.04 11.92 -7.17
C ASP A 70 -7.15 12.10 -8.40
N ASP A 71 -7.19 13.31 -8.94
CA ASP A 71 -6.22 13.80 -9.90
C ASP A 71 -5.81 15.22 -9.50
N ASN A 72 -4.65 15.33 -8.84
CA ASN A 72 -4.08 16.60 -8.42
C ASN A 72 -2.83 16.99 -9.22
N ARG A 73 -2.66 16.44 -10.43
CA ARG A 73 -1.52 16.78 -11.32
C ARG A 73 -1.44 18.26 -11.68
N ASN A 74 -2.58 18.96 -11.73
CA ASN A 74 -2.64 20.40 -11.98
C ASN A 74 -2.04 21.22 -10.82
N LEU A 75 -2.13 20.73 -9.59
CA LEU A 75 -1.57 21.37 -8.39
C LEU A 75 -0.12 20.93 -8.15
N LEU A 76 0.18 19.66 -8.41
CA LEU A 76 1.50 19.07 -8.21
C LEU A 76 1.87 18.14 -9.38
N PRO A 77 2.51 18.65 -10.44
CA PRO A 77 2.82 17.87 -11.64
C PRO A 77 4.01 16.90 -11.46
N ASN A 78 4.79 17.03 -10.38
CA ASN A 78 5.90 16.11 -10.10
C ASN A 78 5.37 14.77 -9.58
N LEU A 79 5.22 13.79 -10.47
CA LEU A 79 4.69 12.46 -10.14
C LEU A 79 5.53 11.67 -9.12
N ASN A 80 6.83 11.95 -8.97
CA ASN A 80 7.62 11.31 -7.92
C ASN A 80 7.17 11.76 -6.52
N CYS A 81 6.65 12.99 -6.43
CA CYS A 81 6.19 13.58 -5.19
C CYS A 81 4.67 13.53 -5.03
N LEU A 82 3.88 13.49 -6.10
CA LEU A 82 2.42 13.54 -6.02
C LEU A 82 1.86 12.48 -5.05
N GLY A 83 2.32 11.23 -5.16
CA GLY A 83 1.92 10.15 -4.26
C GLY A 83 2.50 10.23 -2.84
N VAL A 84 3.38 11.18 -2.53
CA VAL A 84 3.79 11.51 -1.15
C VAL A 84 2.83 12.53 -0.54
N TRP A 85 2.20 13.38 -1.34
CA TRP A 85 1.38 14.48 -0.85
C TRP A 85 -0.11 14.17 -0.82
N HIS A 86 -0.56 13.33 -1.75
CA HIS A 86 -1.97 13.01 -1.93
C HIS A 86 -2.18 11.50 -2.03
N PRO A 87 -2.94 10.91 -1.09
CA PRO A 87 -3.38 9.52 -1.16
C PRO A 87 -4.33 9.23 -2.33
N GLY A 88 -4.21 8.04 -2.90
CA GLY A 88 -5.14 7.54 -3.92
C GLY A 88 -5.17 8.39 -5.19
N GLU A 89 -4.01 8.70 -5.75
CA GLU A 89 -3.85 9.50 -6.97
C GLU A 89 -3.85 8.62 -8.23
N SER A 90 -4.77 8.89 -9.16
CA SER A 90 -4.96 8.14 -10.41
C SER A 90 -3.68 8.10 -11.25
N ALA A 91 -2.90 9.19 -11.26
CA ALA A 91 -1.64 9.27 -11.98
C ALA A 91 -0.52 8.41 -11.37
N ILE A 92 -0.67 7.98 -10.11
CA ILE A 92 0.32 7.18 -9.37
C ILE A 92 -0.04 5.70 -9.39
N TYR A 93 -1.32 5.39 -9.19
CA TYR A 93 -1.84 4.03 -9.29
C TYR A 93 -1.95 3.55 -10.74
N GLY A 94 -1.99 4.48 -11.70
CA GLY A 94 -2.30 4.22 -13.09
C GLY A 94 -3.80 4.27 -13.34
N GLY A 95 -4.21 4.40 -14.61
CA GLY A 95 -5.61 4.19 -14.97
C GLY A 95 -6.04 2.75 -14.68
N SER A 96 -7.33 2.52 -14.41
CA SER A 96 -7.85 1.16 -14.19
C SER A 96 -7.65 0.25 -15.42
N ASP A 97 -7.50 0.86 -16.59
CA ASP A 97 -7.15 0.28 -17.88
C ASP A 97 -5.67 -0.16 -18.00
N ALA A 98 -4.78 0.31 -17.12
CA ALA A 98 -3.44 -0.26 -16.96
C ALA A 98 -3.46 -1.60 -16.20
N GLY A 99 -4.61 -2.00 -15.66
CA GLY A 99 -4.92 -3.36 -15.21
C GLY A 99 -4.28 -3.80 -13.89
N THR A 100 -3.68 -2.88 -13.12
CA THR A 100 -2.98 -3.23 -11.88
C THR A 100 -3.89 -3.23 -10.65
N TRP A 101 -4.71 -2.19 -10.49
CA TRP A 101 -5.73 -2.08 -9.43
C TRP A 101 -7.16 -2.26 -9.99
N GLN A 102 -8.09 -2.73 -9.16
CA GLN A 102 -9.44 -3.14 -9.55
C GLN A 102 -10.53 -2.21 -9.00
N ALA A 103 -10.48 -1.93 -7.69
CA ALA A 103 -11.40 -1.02 -7.03
C ALA A 103 -10.68 -0.21 -5.95
N VAL A 104 -11.24 0.94 -5.60
CA VAL A 104 -10.79 1.79 -4.51
C VAL A 104 -11.97 2.19 -3.62
N ARG A 105 -11.74 2.32 -2.32
CA ARG A 105 -12.59 3.07 -1.39
C ARG A 105 -11.74 4.06 -0.65
N ARG A 106 -12.22 5.29 -0.57
CA ARG A 106 -11.46 6.37 0.06
C ARG A 106 -12.38 7.31 0.83
N GLN A 107 -11.84 7.87 1.91
CA GLN A 107 -12.54 8.86 2.71
C GLN A 107 -11.59 9.92 3.25
N LEU A 108 -12.02 11.18 3.15
CA LEU A 108 -11.42 12.32 3.82
C LEU A 108 -12.23 12.64 5.09
N LEU A 109 -11.54 12.80 6.22
CA LEU A 109 -12.08 13.36 7.45
C LEU A 109 -11.28 14.60 7.83
N ARG A 110 -11.96 15.72 8.13
CA ARG A 110 -11.27 17.01 8.39
C ARG A 110 -11.93 17.82 9.48
N ALA A 111 -11.13 18.56 10.24
CA ALA A 111 -11.67 19.50 11.22
C ALA A 111 -12.52 20.59 10.53
N PRO A 112 -13.63 21.05 11.15
CA PRO A 112 -14.41 22.17 10.63
C PRO A 112 -13.58 23.46 10.63
N GLY A 113 -13.80 24.32 9.63
CA GLY A 113 -13.11 25.60 9.51
C GLY A 113 -12.69 25.90 8.08
N ASN A 114 -11.76 26.86 7.95
CA ASN A 114 -11.19 27.27 6.66
C ASN A 114 -10.14 26.28 6.14
N ASP A 115 -9.64 26.51 4.92
CA ASP A 115 -8.64 25.68 4.20
C ASP A 115 -7.26 25.60 4.87
N GLN A 116 -7.15 25.91 6.16
CA GLN A 116 -5.90 25.72 6.91
C GLN A 116 -5.71 24.30 7.45
N TRP A 117 -6.74 23.45 7.33
CA TRP A 117 -6.69 21.99 7.59
C TRP A 117 -5.95 21.66 8.88
N ARG A 118 -6.44 22.18 10.02
CA ARG A 118 -5.74 22.04 11.31
C ARG A 118 -5.52 20.58 11.69
N SER A 119 -6.49 19.72 11.38
CA SER A 119 -6.36 18.26 11.46
C SER A 119 -7.14 17.63 10.32
N SER A 120 -6.56 16.61 9.71
CA SER A 120 -7.20 15.83 8.65
C SER A 120 -6.66 14.42 8.60
N VAL A 121 -7.49 13.51 8.11
CA VAL A 121 -7.10 12.13 7.78
C VAL A 121 -7.67 11.80 6.42
N VAL A 122 -6.86 11.25 5.54
CA VAL A 122 -7.32 10.53 4.36
C VAL A 122 -6.99 9.07 4.59
N GLN A 123 -7.97 8.20 4.37
CA GLN A 123 -7.78 6.75 4.35
C GLN A 123 -8.27 6.21 3.02
N SER A 124 -7.48 5.36 2.40
CA SER A 124 -7.80 4.69 1.14
C SER A 124 -7.39 3.23 1.20
N VAL A 125 -8.21 2.38 0.61
CA VAL A 125 -7.89 0.99 0.33
C VAL A 125 -8.14 0.72 -1.14
N ALA A 126 -7.22 0.01 -1.80
CA ALA A 126 -7.33 -0.35 -3.20
C ALA A 126 -7.00 -1.84 -3.39
N THR A 127 -7.86 -2.56 -4.11
CA THR A 127 -7.61 -3.96 -4.46
C THR A 127 -6.79 -4.09 -5.73
N TYR A 128 -5.96 -5.11 -5.75
CA TYR A 128 -5.13 -5.55 -6.86
C TYR A 128 -5.54 -6.96 -7.26
N THR A 129 -5.09 -7.37 -8.45
CA THR A 129 -5.34 -8.72 -9.00
C THR A 129 -4.70 -9.84 -8.17
N SER A 130 -3.63 -9.53 -7.42
CA SER A 130 -2.89 -10.49 -6.61
C SER A 130 -2.14 -9.78 -5.47
N PRO A 131 -1.67 -10.52 -4.45
CA PRO A 131 -0.76 -9.96 -3.45
C PRO A 131 0.56 -9.45 -4.03
N ASP A 132 1.09 -10.11 -5.06
CA ASP A 132 2.35 -9.70 -5.70
C ASP A 132 2.19 -8.34 -6.39
N THR A 133 1.09 -8.13 -7.11
CA THR A 133 0.84 -6.83 -7.77
C THR A 133 0.61 -5.69 -6.78
N ALA A 134 0.04 -5.97 -5.59
CA ALA A 134 -0.03 -4.99 -4.50
C ALA A 134 1.36 -4.66 -3.93
N ARG A 135 2.23 -5.66 -3.74
CA ARG A 135 3.61 -5.45 -3.30
C ARG A 135 4.47 -4.72 -4.32
N ASP A 136 4.29 -5.03 -5.60
CA ASP A 136 4.97 -4.33 -6.69
C ASP A 136 4.61 -2.84 -6.70
N PHE A 137 3.37 -2.49 -6.37
CA PHE A 137 2.98 -1.08 -6.20
C PHE A 137 3.75 -0.40 -5.05
N ILE A 138 3.92 -1.08 -3.91
CA ILE A 138 4.71 -0.56 -2.79
C ILE A 138 6.17 -0.37 -3.21
N ALA A 139 6.77 -1.35 -3.89
CA ALA A 139 8.15 -1.26 -4.37
C ALA A 139 8.35 -0.08 -5.34
N GLN A 140 7.46 0.07 -6.33
CA GLN A 140 7.50 1.21 -7.26
C GLN A 140 7.28 2.55 -6.55
N SER A 141 6.45 2.57 -5.51
CA SER A 141 6.24 3.77 -4.71
C SER A 141 7.46 4.11 -3.86
N ALA A 142 8.20 3.11 -3.36
CA ALA A 142 9.47 3.32 -2.66
C ALA A 142 10.48 4.06 -3.57
N ASP A 143 10.61 3.63 -4.82
CA ASP A 143 11.49 4.26 -5.82
C ASP A 143 11.09 5.72 -6.13
N ARG A 144 9.78 6.02 -6.13
CA ARG A 144 9.27 7.39 -6.31
C ARG A 144 9.51 8.23 -5.06
N TRP A 145 9.11 7.72 -3.89
CA TRP A 145 9.19 8.41 -2.60
C TRP A 145 10.65 8.72 -2.21
N ALA A 146 11.60 7.85 -2.55
CA ALA A 146 13.03 8.10 -2.34
C ALA A 146 13.51 9.38 -3.05
N LYS A 147 12.93 9.70 -4.22
CA LYS A 147 13.22 10.95 -4.98
C LYS A 147 12.51 12.17 -4.39
N CYS A 148 11.58 11.98 -3.47
CA CYS A 148 10.86 13.04 -2.77
C CYS A 148 11.25 13.16 -1.29
N THR A 149 12.31 12.49 -0.83
CA THR A 149 12.83 12.63 0.54
C THR A 149 13.39 14.03 0.77
N ASN A 150 13.13 14.64 1.93
CA ASN A 150 13.58 16.01 2.26
C ASN A 150 13.18 17.08 1.25
N HIS A 151 12.10 16.86 0.50
CA HIS A 151 11.68 17.71 -0.60
C HIS A 151 10.65 18.75 -0.14
N THR A 152 10.78 19.98 -0.65
CA THR A 152 9.83 21.06 -0.35
C THR A 152 8.90 21.27 -1.55
N VAL A 153 7.61 21.06 -1.34
CA VAL A 153 6.61 21.30 -2.38
C VAL A 153 6.07 22.72 -2.31
N ASN A 154 5.91 23.30 -3.50
CA ASN A 154 5.33 24.62 -3.70
C ASN A 154 4.02 24.44 -4.46
N ILE A 155 2.91 24.79 -3.82
CA ILE A 155 1.58 24.75 -4.42
C ILE A 155 1.09 26.18 -4.56
N THR A 156 0.56 26.50 -5.75
CA THR A 156 -0.18 27.73 -6.00
C THR A 156 -1.63 27.34 -6.26
N LEU A 157 -2.55 27.93 -5.51
CA LEU A 157 -3.98 27.72 -5.66
C LEU A 157 -4.65 29.07 -5.85
N ASN A 158 -5.42 29.25 -6.92
CA ASN A 158 -6.09 30.51 -7.26
C ASN A 158 -5.12 31.72 -7.23
N ASP A 159 -3.97 31.58 -7.89
CA ASP A 159 -2.87 32.56 -7.92
C ASP A 159 -2.24 32.92 -6.55
N GLN A 160 -2.62 32.21 -5.49
CA GLN A 160 -2.06 32.37 -4.16
C GLN A 160 -1.11 31.24 -3.82
N ARG A 161 0.11 31.62 -3.42
CA ARG A 161 1.13 30.67 -2.96
C ARG A 161 0.74 30.16 -1.57
N LEU A 162 0.50 28.85 -1.46
CA LEU A 162 0.21 28.23 -0.18
C LEU A 162 1.48 28.08 0.67
N PRO A 163 1.36 28.00 2.02
CA PRO A 163 2.53 27.74 2.84
C PRO A 163 3.16 26.39 2.48
N ARG A 164 4.49 26.38 2.42
CA ARG A 164 5.26 25.25 1.91
C ARG A 164 5.19 24.07 2.86
N TRP A 165 5.01 22.89 2.29
CA TRP A 165 5.22 21.65 3.00
C TRP A 165 6.56 21.03 2.62
N ARG A 166 7.14 20.30 3.58
CA ARG A 166 8.39 19.57 3.42
C ARG A 166 8.22 18.13 3.88
N SER A 167 8.50 17.18 3.01
CA SER A 167 8.67 15.76 3.37
C SER A 167 9.97 15.57 4.15
N GLY A 168 10.00 14.58 5.04
CA GLY A 168 11.18 14.19 5.79
C GLY A 168 11.86 12.96 5.19
N ASP A 169 12.50 12.18 6.05
CA ASP A 169 13.20 10.95 5.69
C ASP A 169 12.21 9.81 5.41
N LEU A 170 12.44 9.09 4.31
CA LEU A 170 11.68 7.91 3.95
C LEU A 170 12.09 6.72 4.83
N ASP A 171 11.12 6.12 5.50
CA ASP A 171 11.24 4.86 6.22
C ASP A 171 10.68 3.72 5.35
N ILE A 172 11.49 2.69 5.13
CA ILE A 172 11.21 1.58 4.20
C ILE A 172 11.29 0.26 4.96
N SER A 173 10.21 -0.51 4.90
CA SER A 173 10.15 -1.89 5.36
C SER A 173 9.45 -2.78 4.32
N PRO A 174 9.52 -4.12 4.42
CA PRO A 174 8.73 -4.97 3.54
C PRO A 174 7.26 -4.58 3.57
N ASP A 175 6.68 -4.39 2.39
CA ASP A 175 5.25 -4.08 2.18
C ASP A 175 4.74 -2.82 2.90
N HIS A 176 5.63 -1.93 3.37
CA HIS A 176 5.23 -0.73 4.12
C HIS A 176 6.25 0.41 3.95
N LEU A 177 5.74 1.61 3.69
CA LEU A 177 6.49 2.84 3.54
C LEU A 177 5.86 3.92 4.43
N ARG A 178 6.70 4.72 5.07
CA ARG A 178 6.28 5.81 5.93
C ARG A 178 7.11 7.05 5.66
N MET A 179 6.45 8.20 5.58
CA MET A 179 7.10 9.48 5.40
C MET A 179 6.48 10.56 6.30
N PRO A 180 7.24 11.17 7.21
CA PRO A 180 6.79 12.34 7.93
C PRO A 180 6.79 13.55 7.01
N ILE A 181 5.86 14.46 7.24
CA ILE A 181 5.63 15.66 6.46
C ILE A 181 5.43 16.82 7.43
N SER A 182 5.98 17.98 7.14
CA SER A 182 5.88 19.15 8.02
C SER A 182 5.59 20.43 7.25
N ARG A 183 4.94 21.37 7.91
CA ARG A 183 4.72 22.74 7.42
C ARG A 183 4.99 23.73 8.53
N SER A 184 5.58 24.85 8.16
CA SER A 184 5.69 26.03 9.02
C SER A 184 5.20 27.26 8.28
N ALA A 185 4.29 28.00 8.92
CA ALA A 185 3.70 29.23 8.42
C ALA A 185 3.74 30.30 9.52
N GLY A 186 4.82 31.09 9.55
CA GLY A 186 5.10 31.96 10.70
C GLY A 186 5.28 31.14 11.98
N ALA A 187 4.51 31.45 13.02
CA ALA A 187 4.51 30.68 14.28
C ALA A 187 3.66 29.40 14.23
N ALA A 188 2.82 29.22 13.21
CA ALA A 188 1.97 28.04 13.08
C ALA A 188 2.74 26.88 12.45
N THR A 189 2.63 25.70 13.06
CA THR A 189 3.25 24.46 12.59
C THR A 189 2.21 23.37 12.41
N SER A 190 2.48 22.47 11.48
CA SER A 190 1.68 21.28 11.24
C SER A 190 2.61 20.11 10.92
N SER A 191 2.26 18.95 11.43
CA SER A 191 2.94 17.70 11.17
C SER A 191 1.94 16.73 10.55
N CYS A 192 2.40 15.93 9.62
CA CYS A 192 1.66 14.82 9.06
C CYS A 192 2.54 13.58 8.98
N GLU A 193 1.90 12.45 8.81
CA GLU A 193 2.52 11.19 8.44
C GLU A 193 1.74 10.58 7.30
N HIS A 194 2.44 10.18 6.24
CA HIS A 194 1.89 9.41 5.14
C HIS A 194 2.43 7.99 5.23
N VAL A 195 1.54 7.02 5.22
CA VAL A 195 1.84 5.59 5.17
C VAL A 195 1.17 4.96 3.98
N ILE A 196 1.92 4.17 3.22
CA ILE A 196 1.36 3.19 2.30
C ILE A 196 1.85 1.80 2.68
N SER A 197 0.96 0.83 2.65
CA SER A 197 1.29 -0.57 2.97
C SER A 197 0.47 -1.54 2.14
N ALA A 198 0.90 -2.81 2.10
CA ALA A 198 0.16 -3.87 1.43
C ALA A 198 -0.12 -5.04 2.39
N ARG A 199 -1.32 -5.61 2.27
CA ARG A 199 -1.69 -6.87 2.91
C ARG A 199 -2.63 -7.65 2.00
N ALA A 200 -2.32 -8.94 1.78
CA ALA A 200 -2.95 -9.72 0.71
C ALA A 200 -2.91 -8.91 -0.60
N ASN A 201 -4.01 -8.85 -1.35
CA ASN A 201 -4.13 -8.05 -2.57
C ASN A 201 -4.61 -6.61 -2.33
N VAL A 202 -4.50 -6.07 -1.12
CA VAL A 202 -4.97 -4.72 -0.78
C VAL A 202 -3.78 -3.81 -0.50
N VAL A 203 -3.75 -2.65 -1.16
CA VAL A 203 -2.91 -1.51 -0.76
C VAL A 203 -3.73 -0.62 0.16
N ILE A 204 -3.14 -0.24 1.28
CA ILE A 204 -3.68 0.67 2.30
C ILE A 204 -2.86 1.95 2.23
N ASP A 205 -3.52 3.08 2.06
CA ASP A 205 -2.90 4.39 1.86
C ASP A 205 -3.55 5.41 2.81
N VAL A 206 -2.77 5.91 3.78
CA VAL A 206 -3.25 6.75 4.88
C VAL A 206 -2.35 7.97 5.05
N LEU A 207 -2.96 9.15 5.05
CA LEU A 207 -2.31 10.41 5.42
C LEU A 207 -3.03 11.00 6.62
N ALA A 208 -2.32 11.23 7.73
CA ALA A 208 -2.85 11.89 8.91
C ALA A 208 -2.08 13.17 9.20
N CYS A 209 -2.78 14.26 9.51
CA CYS A 209 -2.23 15.58 9.78
C CYS A 209 -2.80 16.17 11.07
N ALA A 210 -1.94 16.83 11.85
CA ALA A 210 -2.30 17.49 13.09
C ALA A 210 -1.51 18.80 13.27
N PRO A 211 -2.00 19.74 14.10
CA PRO A 211 -1.28 20.98 14.37
C PRO A 211 -0.17 20.74 15.39
N GLY A 212 0.87 21.58 15.35
CA GLY A 212 1.97 21.55 16.30
C GLY A 212 3.27 21.00 15.71
N THR A 213 4.27 20.86 16.59
CA THR A 213 5.63 20.42 16.26
C THR A 213 5.92 18.98 16.63
N LEU A 214 4.98 18.30 17.30
CA LEU A 214 5.13 16.90 17.64
C LEU A 214 5.02 16.03 16.38
N GLU A 215 5.75 14.91 16.37
CA GLU A 215 5.63 13.91 15.32
C GLU A 215 4.22 13.30 15.36
N VAL A 216 3.62 13.16 14.18
CA VAL A 216 2.38 12.41 13.98
C VAL A 216 2.77 10.96 13.65
N ARG A 217 2.16 10.00 14.34
CA ARG A 217 2.33 8.55 14.13
C ARG A 217 1.00 7.82 13.85
N GLN A 218 -0.08 8.59 13.80
CA GLN A 218 -1.45 8.10 13.73
C GLN A 218 -1.75 7.43 12.38
N ALA A 219 -1.10 7.84 11.29
CA ALA A 219 -1.28 7.19 9.99
C ALA A 219 -0.77 5.74 10.02
N SER A 220 0.39 5.50 10.63
CA SER A 220 0.91 4.13 10.84
C SER A 220 -0.06 3.29 11.66
N GLN A 221 -0.54 3.82 12.79
CA GLN A 221 -1.48 3.11 13.64
C GLN A 221 -2.80 2.77 12.91
N MET A 222 -3.29 3.70 12.08
CA MET A 222 -4.51 3.48 11.29
C MET A 222 -4.28 2.46 10.19
N ALA A 223 -3.15 2.53 9.49
CA ALA A 223 -2.80 1.56 8.46
C ALA A 223 -2.70 0.14 9.05
N ASP A 224 -2.07 -0.02 10.22
CA ASP A 224 -1.99 -1.30 10.94
C ASP A 224 -3.38 -1.83 11.33
N LEU A 225 -4.27 -0.96 11.80
CA LEU A 225 -5.64 -1.34 12.18
C LEU A 225 -6.46 -1.75 10.95
N ILE A 226 -6.39 -0.99 9.86
CA ILE A 226 -7.03 -1.37 8.58
C ILE A 226 -6.47 -2.71 8.10
N ALA A 227 -5.15 -2.90 8.15
CA ALA A 227 -4.52 -4.16 7.78
C ALA A 227 -5.06 -5.31 8.64
N SER A 228 -5.29 -5.09 9.93
CA SER A 228 -5.85 -6.12 10.82
C SER A 228 -7.24 -6.61 10.40
N HIS A 229 -8.02 -5.79 9.69
CA HIS A 229 -9.32 -6.18 9.12
C HIS A 229 -9.19 -7.03 7.84
N VAL A 230 -8.02 -7.03 7.19
CA VAL A 230 -7.76 -7.85 6.01
C VAL A 230 -7.54 -9.31 6.44
N PRO A 231 -8.29 -10.28 5.88
CA PRO A 231 -8.09 -11.69 6.17
C PRO A 231 -6.63 -12.12 5.97
N SER A 232 -6.10 -12.92 6.90
CA SER A 232 -4.79 -13.56 6.73
C SER A 232 -4.93 -14.88 5.98
N ALA A 233 -3.93 -15.25 5.18
CA ALA A 233 -3.75 -16.65 4.82
C ALA A 233 -3.42 -17.41 6.11
N GLY A 234 -4.19 -18.45 6.42
CA GLY A 234 -3.87 -19.35 7.54
C GLY A 234 -2.56 -20.10 7.32
#